data_AF-A0A150XEU4-F1
#
_entry.id   AF-A0A150XEU4-F1
#
_cell.length_a   1.000
_cell.length_b   1.000
_cell.length_c   1.000
_cell.angle_alpha   90.00
_cell.angle_beta   90.00
_cell.angle_gamma   90.00
#
_symmetry.space_group_name_H-M   'P 1'
#
loop_
_entity.id
_entity.type
_entity.pdbx_description
1 polymer ?
#
loop_
_entity_poly.entity_id
_entity_poly.type
_entity_poly.pdbx_seq_one_letter_code
_entity_poly.pdbx_strand_id
1 'polypeptide(L)'
;MSKKFSGKVLSLVQLFEKKYPEQNTQELVEMIDLLEEYSWDVEATHLIIKLGTAKPPFDLNDEIYLNKILSEFHKSSKPMVDNQKLDSILGLSKSSLVDIDSEKIGSIVSDLKHLSFE
;
A
#
# COMPACT_ATOMS: atom_id res chain seq x y z
N MET A 1 -4.98 18.67 -2.08
CA MET A 1 -4.90 17.54 -1.13
C MET A 1 -5.99 16.55 -1.49
N SER A 2 -5.59 15.32 -1.85
CA SER A 2 -6.51 14.29 -2.37
C SER A 2 -7.48 13.85 -1.27
N LYS A 3 -8.79 13.96 -1.54
CA LYS A 3 -9.90 13.59 -0.62
C LYS A 3 -10.06 12.06 -0.43
N LYS A 4 -9.05 11.27 -0.79
CA LYS A 4 -9.17 9.82 -1.00
C LYS A 4 -9.00 9.01 0.29
N PHE A 5 -8.13 9.44 1.19
CA PHE A 5 -7.85 8.73 2.44
C PHE A 5 -8.64 9.30 3.62
N SER A 6 -8.94 8.43 4.59
CA SER A 6 -9.59 8.80 5.85
C SER A 6 -8.85 8.18 7.04
N GLY A 7 -9.18 8.67 8.24
CA GLY A 7 -8.67 8.13 9.50
C GLY A 7 -7.14 8.13 9.58
N LYS A 8 -6.57 7.06 10.13
CA LYS A 8 -5.12 6.95 10.36
C LYS A 8 -4.31 6.92 9.06
N VAL A 9 -4.87 6.45 7.96
CA VAL A 9 -4.19 6.43 6.66
C VAL A 9 -3.95 7.85 6.15
N LEU A 10 -4.93 8.75 6.30
CA LEU A 10 -4.74 10.16 5.99
C LEU A 10 -3.67 10.79 6.91
N SER A 11 -3.72 10.49 8.22
CA SER A 11 -2.73 10.99 9.16
C SER A 11 -1.31 10.50 8.85
N LEU A 12 -1.16 9.27 8.35
CA LEU A 12 0.13 8.74 7.90
C LEU A 12 0.70 9.59 6.75
N VAL A 13 -0.08 9.84 5.70
CA VAL A 13 0.37 10.63 4.54
C VAL A 13 0.76 12.04 4.96
N GLN A 14 -0.07 12.70 5.78
CA GLN A 14 0.20 14.05 6.27
C GLN A 14 1.45 14.14 7.17
N LEU A 15 1.62 13.17 8.07
CA LEU A 15 2.79 13.12 8.95
C LEU A 15 4.06 12.77 8.19
N PHE A 16 3.96 11.92 7.17
CA PHE A 16 5.08 11.55 6.32
C PHE A 16 5.57 12.76 5.51
N GLU A 17 4.65 13.46 4.83
CA GLU A 17 4.95 14.70 4.09
C GLU A 17 5.58 15.76 4.99
N LYS A 18 5.08 15.89 6.23
CA LYS A 18 5.58 16.87 7.19
C LYS A 18 6.94 16.50 7.79
N LYS A 19 7.15 15.23 8.17
CA LYS A 19 8.40 14.78 8.83
C LYS A 19 9.54 14.56 7.83
N TYR A 20 9.21 14.21 6.58
CA TYR A 20 10.18 13.84 5.54
C TYR A 20 9.90 14.58 4.22
N PRO A 21 9.95 15.92 4.21
CA PRO A 21 9.64 16.73 3.01
C PRO A 21 10.60 16.48 1.85
N GLU A 22 11.77 15.90 2.10
CA GLU A 22 12.75 15.49 1.09
C GLU A 22 12.39 14.20 0.35
N GLN A 23 11.44 13.41 0.88
CA GLN A 23 11.00 12.17 0.26
C GLN A 23 9.76 12.36 -0.60
N ASN A 24 9.68 11.55 -1.65
CA ASN A 24 8.57 11.59 -2.59
C ASN A 24 7.29 11.01 -1.94
N THR A 25 6.47 11.89 -1.35
CA THR A 25 5.18 11.48 -0.76
C THR A 25 4.25 10.86 -1.80
N GLN A 26 4.43 11.15 -3.09
CA GLN A 26 3.64 10.55 -4.16
C GLN A 26 3.80 9.02 -4.20
N GLU A 27 4.98 8.49 -3.90
CA GLU A 27 5.23 7.05 -3.89
C GLU A 27 4.49 6.33 -2.75
N LEU A 28 4.39 6.98 -1.58
CA LEU A 28 3.54 6.52 -0.48
C LEU A 28 2.07 6.47 -0.91
N VAL A 29 1.60 7.51 -1.60
CA VAL A 29 0.21 7.60 -2.07
C VAL A 29 -0.09 6.51 -3.10
N GLU A 30 0.80 6.29 -4.07
CA GLU A 30 0.67 5.24 -5.08
C GLU A 30 0.68 3.84 -4.46
N MET A 31 1.55 3.61 -3.48
CA MET A 31 1.57 2.35 -2.72
C MET A 31 0.24 2.10 -1.99
N ILE A 32 -0.33 3.13 -1.34
CA ILE A 32 -1.62 3.03 -0.65
C ILE A 32 -2.75 2.79 -1.66
N ASP A 33 -2.72 3.46 -2.81
CA ASP A 33 -3.73 3.31 -3.87
C ASP A 33 -3.75 1.88 -4.43
N LEU A 34 -2.58 1.28 -4.66
CA LEU A 34 -2.48 -0.12 -5.06
C LEU A 34 -3.01 -1.05 -3.97
N LEU A 35 -2.68 -0.81 -2.71
CA LEU A 35 -3.26 -1.59 -1.61
C LEU A 35 -4.78 -1.46 -1.61
N GLU A 36 -5.35 -0.28 -1.81
CA GLU A 36 -6.80 -0.10 -1.88
C GLU A 36 -7.44 -0.84 -3.06
N GLU A 37 -6.81 -0.79 -4.25
CA GLU A 37 -7.24 -1.52 -5.45
C GLU A 37 -7.27 -3.04 -5.23
N TYR A 38 -6.27 -3.57 -4.54
CA TYR A 38 -6.13 -5.00 -4.24
C TYR A 38 -6.64 -5.37 -2.84
N SER A 39 -7.64 -4.63 -2.33
CA SER A 39 -8.35 -4.94 -1.08
C SER A 39 -7.44 -5.12 0.15
N TRP A 40 -6.35 -4.36 0.19
CA TRP A 40 -5.31 -4.32 1.22
C TRP A 40 -4.51 -5.62 1.38
N ASP A 41 -4.53 -6.49 0.37
CA ASP A 41 -3.74 -7.71 0.30
C ASP A 41 -2.30 -7.40 -0.14
N VAL A 42 -1.37 -7.49 0.81
CA VAL A 42 0.05 -7.23 0.59
C VAL A 42 0.66 -8.19 -0.43
N GLU A 43 0.25 -9.46 -0.44
CA GLU A 43 0.82 -10.46 -1.34
C GLU A 43 0.33 -10.22 -2.78
N ALA A 44 -0.96 -9.93 -2.95
CA ALA A 44 -1.54 -9.59 -4.26
C ALA A 44 -0.91 -8.31 -4.82
N THR A 45 -0.80 -7.25 -4.01
CA THR A 45 -0.16 -5.99 -4.45
C THR A 45 1.30 -6.20 -4.80
N HIS A 46 2.04 -6.95 -3.98
CA HIS A 46 3.45 -7.26 -4.23
C HIS A 46 3.63 -8.03 -5.54
N LEU A 47 2.74 -8.98 -5.85
CA LEU A 47 2.75 -9.72 -7.10
C LEU A 47 2.53 -8.80 -8.31
N ILE A 48 1.58 -7.87 -8.23
CA ILE A 48 1.30 -6.92 -9.31
C ILE A 48 2.48 -5.99 -9.57
N ILE A 49 3.12 -5.47 -8.51
CA ILE A 49 4.34 -4.65 -8.66
C ILE A 49 5.46 -5.47 -9.31
N LYS A 50 5.65 -6.75 -8.93
CA LYS A 50 6.62 -7.64 -9.59
C LYS A 50 6.31 -7.83 -11.08
N LEU A 51 5.05 -8.05 -11.43
CA LEU A 51 4.64 -8.27 -12.81
C LEU A 51 4.80 -7.00 -13.67
N GLY A 52 4.58 -5.81 -13.10
CA GLY A 52 4.80 -4.54 -13.79
C GLY A 52 6.28 -4.16 -13.95
N THR A 53 7.15 -4.58 -13.02
CA THR A 53 8.60 -4.26 -13.02
C THR A 53 9.45 -5.32 -13.74
N ALA A 54 9.03 -6.59 -13.73
CA ALA A 54 9.63 -7.62 -14.54
C ALA A 54 9.28 -7.36 -16.01
N LYS A 55 10.22 -6.82 -16.80
CA LYS A 55 10.10 -6.81 -18.28
C LYS A 55 9.71 -8.22 -18.74
N PRO A 56 8.46 -8.45 -19.15
CA PRO A 56 7.96 -9.81 -19.24
C PRO A 56 8.30 -10.41 -20.61
N PRO A 57 8.51 -11.74 -20.73
CA PRO A 57 8.25 -12.47 -21.97
C PRO A 57 6.75 -12.78 -22.16
N PHE A 58 5.88 -12.13 -21.38
CA PHE A 58 4.42 -12.34 -21.36
C PHE A 58 3.71 -11.01 -21.59
N ASP A 59 2.60 -11.02 -22.32
CA ASP A 59 1.81 -9.82 -22.59
C ASP A 59 0.92 -9.50 -21.37
N LEU A 60 1.15 -8.36 -20.71
CA LEU A 60 0.30 -7.86 -19.62
C LEU A 60 -1.14 -7.57 -20.10
N ASN A 61 -1.39 -7.57 -21.41
CA ASN A 61 -2.74 -7.50 -21.98
C ASN A 61 -3.52 -8.83 -21.89
N ASP A 62 -2.91 -9.92 -21.40
CA ASP A 62 -3.63 -11.18 -21.15
C ASP A 62 -4.42 -11.08 -19.84
N GLU A 63 -5.39 -10.18 -19.87
CA GLU A 63 -6.30 -9.77 -18.79
C GLU A 63 -6.95 -10.98 -18.11
N ILE A 64 -7.14 -12.08 -18.86
CA ILE A 64 -7.70 -13.34 -18.38
C ILE A 64 -6.75 -14.04 -17.40
N TYR A 65 -5.44 -14.06 -17.69
CA TYR A 65 -4.45 -14.73 -16.85
C TYR A 65 -4.18 -13.94 -15.57
N LEU A 66 -4.07 -12.61 -15.68
CA LEU A 66 -3.98 -11.69 -14.55
C LEU A 66 -5.21 -11.81 -13.65
N ASN A 67 -6.42 -11.79 -14.22
CA ASN A 67 -7.66 -11.97 -13.47
C ASN A 67 -7.75 -13.34 -12.80
N LYS A 68 -7.25 -14.41 -13.44
CA LYS A 68 -7.25 -15.74 -12.84
C LYS A 68 -6.35 -15.79 -11.60
N ILE A 69 -5.12 -15.27 -11.70
CA ILE A 69 -4.18 -15.18 -10.58
C ILE A 69 -4.80 -14.31 -9.47
N LEU A 70 -5.26 -13.11 -9.79
CA LEU A 70 -5.85 -12.18 -8.83
C LEU A 70 -7.12 -12.73 -8.16
N SER A 71 -7.94 -13.50 -8.88
CA SER A 71 -9.14 -14.13 -8.34
C SER A 71 -8.85 -15.21 -7.28
N GLU A 72 -7.64 -15.77 -7.27
CA GLU A 72 -7.20 -16.70 -6.22
C GLU A 72 -6.82 -15.96 -4.92
N PHE A 73 -6.33 -14.71 -5.02
CA PHE A 73 -5.95 -13.87 -3.88
C PHE A 73 -7.14 -13.08 -3.30
N HIS A 74 -8.09 -12.64 -4.12
CA HIS A 74 -9.24 -11.79 -3.73
C HIS A 74 -10.35 -12.46 -2.86
N LYS A 75 -10.07 -13.52 -2.11
CA LYS A 75 -11.11 -14.25 -1.34
C LYS A 75 -11.65 -13.52 -0.10
N SER A 76 -11.12 -12.36 0.28
CA SER A 76 -11.57 -11.64 1.49
C SER A 76 -11.78 -10.15 1.24
N SER A 77 -12.95 -9.77 0.71
CA SER A 77 -13.40 -8.37 0.58
C SER A 77 -13.97 -7.78 1.89
N LYS A 78 -13.41 -8.18 3.04
CA LYS A 78 -13.89 -7.65 4.32
C LYS A 78 -13.37 -6.23 4.53
N PRO A 79 -14.20 -5.29 4.99
CA PRO A 79 -13.74 -3.96 5.38
C PRO A 79 -12.64 -4.09 6.44
N MET A 80 -11.46 -3.54 6.15
CA MET A 80 -10.35 -3.49 7.12
C MET A 80 -10.42 -2.23 7.97
N VAL A 81 -10.15 -2.37 9.25
CA VAL A 81 -10.01 -1.22 10.16
C VAL A 81 -8.66 -0.55 9.99
N ASP A 82 -8.56 0.71 10.38
CA ASP A 82 -7.38 1.56 10.17
C ASP A 82 -6.06 0.93 10.62
N ASN A 83 -6.02 0.29 11.80
CA ASN A 83 -4.78 -0.35 12.27
C ASN A 83 -4.33 -1.49 11.36
N GLN A 84 -5.27 -2.25 10.79
CA GLN A 84 -4.94 -3.33 9.85
C GLN A 84 -4.46 -2.75 8.51
N LYS A 85 -5.02 -1.62 8.06
CA LYS A 85 -4.52 -0.91 6.87
C LYS A 85 -3.10 -0.41 7.07
N LEU A 86 -2.79 0.15 8.25
CA LEU A 86 -1.42 0.55 8.61
C LEU A 86 -0.46 -0.65 8.63
N ASP A 87 -0.92 -1.82 9.07
CA ASP A 87 -0.15 -3.06 9.00
C ASP A 87 0.15 -3.48 7.56
N SER A 88 -0.84 -3.42 6.65
CA SER A 88 -0.61 -3.70 5.23
C SER A 88 0.37 -2.72 4.59
N ILE A 89 0.25 -1.42 4.90
CA ILE A 89 1.17 -0.38 4.41
C ILE A 89 2.60 -0.66 4.88
N LEU A 90 2.78 -0.98 6.16
CA LEU A 90 4.10 -1.35 6.71
C LEU A 90 4.61 -2.69 6.18
N GLY A 91 3.72 -3.63 5.87
CA GLY A 91 4.08 -4.90 5.25
C GLY A 91 4.64 -4.70 3.85
N LEU A 92 3.97 -3.88 3.05
CA LEU A 92 4.38 -3.60 1.67
C LEU A 92 5.63 -2.73 1.59
N SER A 93 5.79 -1.75 2.49
CA SER A 93 6.98 -0.86 2.50
C SER A 93 8.30 -1.59 2.73
N LYS A 94 8.27 -2.80 3.30
CA LYS A 94 9.45 -3.65 3.49
C LYS A 94 9.85 -4.40 2.22
N SER A 95 9.02 -4.36 1.18
CA SER A 95 9.37 -4.94 -0.11
C SER A 95 10.48 -4.13 -0.77
N SER A 96 11.42 -4.82 -1.41
CA SER A 96 12.47 -4.19 -2.23
C SER A 96 11.95 -3.58 -3.54
N LEU A 97 10.65 -3.64 -3.79
CA LEU A 97 10.03 -3.17 -5.03
C LEU A 97 9.42 -1.78 -4.94
N VAL A 98 9.34 -1.23 -3.72
CA VAL A 98 8.90 0.13 -3.45
C VAL A 98 10.10 0.91 -2.92
N ASP A 99 10.40 2.06 -3.50
CA ASP A 99 11.52 2.91 -3.13
C ASP A 99 11.10 3.88 -2.01
N ILE A 100 10.55 3.30 -0.94
CA ILE A 100 10.13 4.03 0.25
C ILE A 100 10.81 3.51 1.51
N ASP A 101 11.23 4.43 2.36
CA ASP A 101 11.94 4.10 3.58
C ASP A 101 10.98 3.46 4.62
N SER A 102 11.10 2.14 4.75
CA SER A 102 10.26 1.34 5.64
C SER A 102 10.44 1.69 7.12
N GLU A 103 11.61 2.20 7.53
CA GLU A 103 11.86 2.59 8.93
C GLU A 103 11.13 3.90 9.26
N LYS A 104 11.15 4.86 8.32
CA LYS A 104 10.38 6.11 8.43
C LYS A 104 8.88 5.87 8.50
N ILE A 105 8.35 4.98 7.65
CA ILE A 105 6.95 4.55 7.73
C ILE A 105 6.69 3.86 9.08
N GLY A 106 7.55 2.93 9.50
CA GLY A 106 7.40 2.19 10.75
C GLY A 106 7.32 3.10 11.97
N SER A 107 8.13 4.15 12.00
CA SER A 107 8.11 5.18 13.05
C SER A 107 6.75 5.87 13.15
N ILE A 108 6.20 6.34 12.02
CA ILE A 108 4.89 7.03 12.00
C ILE A 108 3.75 6.04 12.29
N VAL A 109 3.79 4.83 11.74
CA VAL A 109 2.78 3.79 12.00
C VAL A 109 2.73 3.44 13.49
N SER A 110 3.89 3.33 14.15
CA SER A 110 3.96 3.11 15.59
C SER A 110 3.28 4.25 16.35
N ASP A 111 3.61 5.50 16.04
CA ASP A 111 2.98 6.69 16.64
C ASP A 111 1.44 6.64 16.47
N LEU A 112 0.96 6.33 15.26
CA LEU A 112 -0.46 6.33 14.92
C LEU A 112 -1.25 5.19 15.57
N LYS A 113 -0.64 4.02 15.79
CA LYS A 113 -1.32 2.87 16.40
C LYS A 113 -1.73 3.13 17.84
N HIS A 114 -0.97 3.95 18.57
CA HIS A 114 -1.27 4.32 19.96
C HIS A 114 -2.32 5.44 20.09
N LEU A 115 -2.71 6.08 18.98
CA LEU A 115 -3.76 7.10 18.97
C LEU A 115 -5.13 6.43 18.84
N SER A 116 -6.02 6.73 19.79
CA SER A 116 -7.45 6.47 19.65
C SER A 116 -8.07 7.64 18.89
N PHE A 117 -8.77 7.36 17.78
CA PHE A 117 -9.60 8.34 17.11
C PHE A 117 -11.01 8.16 17.67
N GLU A 118 -11.47 9.15 18.45
CA GLU A 118 -12.86 9.23 18.96
C GLU A 118 -13.84 9.58 17.83
#